data_AF-A0A1Y1M681-F1
#
_entry.id   AF-A0A1Y1M681-F1
#
_cell.length_a   1.000
_cell.length_b   1.000
_cell.length_c   1.000
_cell.angle_alpha   90.00
_cell.angle_beta   90.00
_cell.angle_gamma   90.00
#
_symmetry.space_group_name_H-M   'P 1'
#
loop_
_entity.id
_entity.type
_entity.pdbx_description
1 polymer ?
#
loop_
_entity_poly.entity_id
_entity_poly.type
_entity_poly.pdbx_seq_one_letter_code
_entity_poly.pdbx_strand_id
1 'polypeptide(L)'
;RLPLHTPNVAQGTEASSTLIMLDQHAADERCRLEELMSQYFQLNPLRAVTERLEKPIVFEISAREYELLGRFHSHFRTWGIMYIMCKASSINEHQVEIKSLPPSILERCRT
;
A
#
# COMPACT_ATOMS: atom_id res chain seq x y z
N ARG A 1 -16.58 32.96 -14.51
CA ARG A 1 -17.71 32.24 -15.17
C ARG A 1 -17.23 31.87 -16.57
N LEU A 2 -17.01 30.59 -16.87
CA LEU A 2 -16.70 30.18 -18.24
C LEU A 2 -18.01 30.23 -19.06
N PRO A 3 -18.03 30.89 -20.24
CA PRO A 3 -19.17 30.82 -21.13
C PRO A 3 -19.14 29.48 -21.86
N LEU A 4 -20.11 28.60 -21.56
CA LEU A 4 -20.35 27.41 -22.37
C LEU A 4 -21.05 27.87 -23.65
N HIS A 5 -20.35 27.76 -24.78
CA HIS A 5 -20.90 28.04 -26.10
C HIS A 5 -21.98 26.99 -26.40
N THR A 6 -23.20 27.43 -26.74
CA THR A 6 -24.20 26.55 -27.34
C THR A 6 -23.84 26.35 -28.81
N PRO A 7 -23.59 25.11 -29.27
CA PRO A 7 -23.35 24.87 -30.68
C PRO A 7 -24.72 24.78 -31.39
N ASN A 8 -24.93 25.65 -32.36
CA ASN A 8 -26.01 25.52 -33.32
C ASN A 8 -25.61 24.40 -34.30
N VAL A 9 -26.12 23.18 -34.11
CA VAL A 9 -25.80 22.04 -34.97
C VAL A 9 -27.05 21.68 -35.78
N ALA A 10 -26.93 21.88 -37.09
CA ALA A 10 -27.87 21.35 -38.08
C ALA A 10 -27.92 19.81 -38.00
N GLN A 11 -29.13 19.27 -38.17
CA GLN A 11 -29.49 17.86 -38.07
C GLN A 11 -28.46 16.91 -38.71
N GLY A 12 -27.84 16.07 -37.88
CA GLY A 12 -26.96 14.96 -38.28
C GLY A 12 -26.25 14.37 -37.07
N THR A 13 -26.69 13.18 -36.61
CA THR A 13 -26.16 12.41 -35.45
C THR A 13 -25.77 13.26 -34.24
N GLU A 14 -26.70 13.43 -33.30
CA GLU A 14 -26.50 14.23 -32.08
C GLU A 14 -25.18 13.87 -31.38
N ALA A 15 -24.18 14.74 -31.52
CA ALA A 15 -22.94 14.65 -30.78
C ALA A 15 -23.25 14.94 -29.30
N SER A 16 -23.33 13.89 -28.48
CA SER A 16 -23.56 14.03 -27.05
C SER A 16 -22.41 14.82 -26.42
N SER A 17 -22.71 16.03 -25.95
CA SER A 17 -21.78 16.82 -25.15
C SER A 17 -21.87 16.37 -23.69
N THR A 18 -20.76 15.94 -23.11
CA THR A 18 -20.66 15.56 -21.68
C THR A 18 -19.69 16.49 -20.98
N LEU A 19 -20.18 17.17 -19.93
CA LEU A 19 -19.34 17.95 -19.03
C LEU A 19 -18.71 17.02 -18.00
N ILE A 20 -17.37 17.01 -17.94
CA ILE A 20 -16.62 16.26 -16.93
C ILE A 20 -15.97 17.25 -15.98
N MET A 21 -16.17 17.07 -14.68
CA MET A 21 -15.47 17.79 -13.62
C MET A 21 -14.66 16.77 -12.83
N LEU A 22 -13.35 17.01 -12.69
CA LEU A 22 -12.43 16.14 -11.97
C LEU A 22 -11.84 16.91 -10.79
N ASP A 23 -11.73 16.22 -9.66
CA ASP A 23 -10.87 16.65 -8.57
C ASP A 23 -9.43 16.30 -8.94
N GLN A 24 -8.62 17.32 -9.26
CA GLN A 24 -7.23 17.14 -9.64
C GLN A 24 -6.40 16.46 -8.55
N HIS A 25 -6.70 16.71 -7.27
CA HIS A 25 -5.93 16.15 -6.15
C HIS A 25 -6.19 14.65 -6.05
N ALA A 26 -7.46 14.25 -6.09
CA ALA A 26 -7.84 12.83 -6.08
C ALA A 26 -7.32 12.09 -7.32
N ALA A 27 -7.26 12.75 -8.48
CA ALA A 27 -6.69 12.18 -9.69
C ALA A 27 -5.17 11.98 -9.57
N ASP A 28 -4.43 13.00 -9.12
CA ASP A 28 -2.98 12.91 -8.93
C ASP A 28 -2.60 11.85 -7.88
N GLU A 29 -3.35 11.78 -6.77
CA GLU A 29 -3.17 10.75 -5.75
C GLU A 29 -3.42 9.34 -6.30
N ARG A 30 -4.41 9.17 -7.19
CA ARG A 30 -4.69 7.89 -7.84
C ARG A 30 -3.53 7.46 -8.74
N CYS A 31 -3.03 8.35 -9.59
CA CYS A 31 -1.89 8.07 -10.47
C CYS A 31 -0.66 7.67 -9.65
N ARG A 32 -0.35 8.42 -8.58
CA ARG A 32 0.78 8.13 -7.70
C ARG A 32 0.64 6.79 -6.98
N LEU A 33 -0.57 6.44 -6.56
CA LEU A 33 -0.86 5.15 -5.93
C LEU A 33 -0.65 4.00 -6.91
N GLU A 34 -1.12 4.11 -8.14
CA GLU A 34 -0.98 3.08 -9.18
C GLU A 34 0.48 2.85 -9.55
N GLU A 35 1.25 3.92 -9.71
CA GLU A 35 2.70 3.85 -9.89
C GLU A 35 3.38 3.11 -8.72
N LEU A 36 3.05 3.47 -7.48
CA LEU A 36 3.57 2.78 -6.30
C LEU A 36 3.18 1.30 -6.30
N MET A 37 1.92 0.97 -6.60
CA MET A 37 1.43 -0.42 -6.62
C MET A 37 2.13 -1.25 -7.69
N SER A 38 2.39 -0.68 -8.87
CA SER A 38 3.11 -1.36 -9.96
C SER A 38 4.55 -1.75 -9.58
N GLN A 39 5.18 -0.96 -8.71
CA GLN A 39 6.52 -1.22 -8.19
C GLN A 39 6.49 -2.16 -6.98
N TYR A 40 5.43 -2.08 -6.18
CA TYR A 40 5.28 -2.84 -4.94
C TYR A 40 4.87 -4.30 -5.19
N PHE A 41 4.09 -4.57 -6.23
CA PHE A 41 3.54 -5.89 -6.52
C PHE A 41 4.02 -6.45 -7.86
N GLN A 42 4.33 -7.74 -7.88
CA GLN A 42 4.42 -8.53 -9.11
C GLN A 42 3.03 -9.03 -9.48
N LEU A 43 2.70 -9.01 -10.76
CA LEU A 43 1.44 -9.53 -11.30
C LEU A 43 1.58 -11.01 -11.65
N ASN A 44 0.48 -11.77 -11.52
CA ASN A 44 0.33 -13.17 -11.95
C ASN A 44 1.31 -14.18 -11.30
N PRO A 45 1.10 -14.57 -10.03
CA PRO A 45 0.03 -14.13 -9.13
C PRO A 45 0.35 -12.77 -8.48
N LEU A 46 -0.69 -12.03 -8.07
CA LEU A 46 -0.50 -10.77 -7.35
C LEU A 46 0.24 -11.04 -6.03
N ARG A 47 1.50 -10.59 -5.95
CA ARG A 47 2.36 -10.81 -4.79
C ARG A 47 3.21 -9.59 -4.50
N ALA A 48 3.29 -9.17 -3.25
CA ALA A 48 4.19 -8.11 -2.84
C ALA A 48 5.66 -8.52 -3.05
N VAL A 49 6.43 -7.63 -3.66
CA VAL A 49 7.89 -7.74 -3.72
C VAL A 49 8.43 -7.61 -2.30
N THR A 50 9.31 -8.52 -1.90
CA THR A 50 9.89 -8.54 -0.56
C THR A 50 11.36 -8.95 -0.64
N GLU A 51 12.19 -8.26 0.14
CA GLU A 51 13.61 -8.53 0.28
C GLU A 51 13.90 -8.99 1.70
N ARG A 52 14.76 -10.01 1.82
CA ARG A 52 15.21 -10.50 3.12
C ARG A 52 16.23 -9.55 3.72
N LEU A 53 16.08 -9.25 5.01
CA LEU A 53 17.03 -8.46 5.75
C LEU A 53 18.27 -9.30 6.10
N GLU A 54 19.47 -8.73 5.92
CA GLU A 54 20.72 -9.35 6.37
C GLU A 54 20.74 -9.48 7.90
N LYS A 55 20.38 -8.39 8.59
CA LYS A 55 20.16 -8.35 10.03
C LYS A 55 18.69 -8.10 10.31
N PRO A 56 17.98 -9.04 10.96
CA PRO A 56 16.59 -8.83 11.34
C PRO A 56 16.42 -7.62 12.27
N ILE A 57 15.29 -6.92 12.13
CA ILE A 57 14.92 -5.81 13.03
C ILE A 57 14.05 -6.39 14.13
N VAL A 58 14.45 -6.19 15.38
CA VAL A 58 13.74 -6.69 16.56
C VAL A 58 13.07 -5.52 17.27
N PHE A 59 11.78 -5.67 17.54
CA PHE A 59 11.02 -4.73 18.36
C PHE A 59 10.49 -5.42 19.60
N GLU A 60 10.62 -4.76 20.74
CA GLU A 60 9.81 -5.07 21.92
C GLU A 60 8.41 -4.50 21.71
N ILE A 61 7.40 -5.31 22.02
CA ILE A 61 6.00 -4.97 21.80
C ILE A 61 5.18 -5.31 23.04
N SER A 62 4.05 -4.63 23.20
CA SER A 62 3.09 -4.95 24.26
C SER A 62 2.37 -6.28 23.99
N ALA A 63 1.76 -6.87 25.02
CA ALA A 63 0.92 -8.07 24.87
C ALA A 63 -0.24 -7.85 23.88
N ARG A 64 -0.82 -6.65 23.85
CA ARG A 64 -1.89 -6.28 22.91
C ARG A 64 -1.39 -6.28 21.47
N GLU A 65 -0.23 -5.70 21.22
CA GLU A 65 0.39 -5.71 19.88
C GLU A 65 0.79 -7.13 19.47
N TYR A 66 1.28 -7.95 20.40
CA TYR A 66 1.58 -9.35 20.15
C TYR A 66 0.36 -10.12 19.67
N GLU A 67 -0.79 -9.93 20.33
CA GLU A 67 -2.06 -10.54 19.91
C GLU A 67 -2.49 -10.06 18.52
N LEU A 68 -2.43 -8.74 18.26
CA LEU A 68 -2.85 -8.16 16.98
C LEU A 68 -1.95 -8.61 15.82
N LEU A 69 -0.64 -8.60 16.00
CA LEU A 69 0.32 -9.09 15.01
C LEU A 69 0.11 -10.59 14.75
N GLY A 70 -0.09 -11.38 15.81
CA GLY A 70 -0.45 -12.80 15.65
C GLY A 70 -1.72 -12.98 14.81
N ARG A 71 -2.78 -12.22 15.12
CA ARG A 71 -4.07 -12.27 14.41
C ARG A 71 -3.95 -11.87 12.94
N PHE A 72 -3.17 -10.84 12.63
CA PHE A 72 -3.04 -10.29 11.28
C PHE A 72 -1.79 -10.77 10.54
N HIS A 73 -1.11 -11.82 11.02
CA HIS A 73 0.14 -12.34 10.45
C HIS A 73 0.03 -12.61 8.94
N SER A 74 -1.03 -13.30 8.52
CA SER A 74 -1.27 -13.59 7.10
C SER A 74 -1.52 -12.32 6.28
N HIS A 75 -2.15 -11.31 6.85
CA HIS A 75 -2.41 -10.06 6.14
C HIS A 75 -1.09 -9.32 5.86
N PHE A 76 -0.25 -9.16 6.87
CA PHE A 76 1.08 -8.56 6.71
C PHE A 76 1.96 -9.35 5.73
N ARG A 77 1.86 -10.68 5.75
CA ARG A 77 2.56 -11.54 4.78
C ARG A 77 2.13 -11.24 3.34
N THR A 78 0.84 -11.03 3.06
CA THR A 78 0.36 -10.66 1.72
C THR A 78 0.93 -9.33 1.24
N TRP A 79 1.20 -8.40 2.17
CA TRP A 79 1.90 -7.14 1.92
C TRP A 79 3.44 -7.28 1.92
N GLY A 80 3.98 -8.51 1.93
CA GLY A 80 5.42 -8.73 1.84
C GLY A 80 6.20 -8.41 3.13
N ILE A 81 5.50 -8.20 4.25
CA ILE A 81 6.09 -7.98 5.56
C ILE A 81 6.13 -9.33 6.29
N MET A 82 7.33 -9.89 6.44
CA MET A 82 7.52 -11.21 7.04
C MET A 82 8.21 -11.07 8.39
N TYR A 83 7.58 -11.59 9.44
CA TYR A 83 8.13 -11.57 10.78
C TYR A 83 7.84 -12.84 11.57
N ILE A 84 8.63 -13.01 12.63
CA ILE A 84 8.49 -14.08 13.61
C ILE A 84 8.09 -13.46 14.95
N MET A 85 7.15 -14.10 15.63
CA MET A 85 6.67 -13.71 16.94
C MET A 85 7.42 -14.51 18.00
N CYS A 86 8.10 -13.81 18.91
CA CYS A 86 8.87 -14.41 19.99
C CYS A 86 8.19 -14.07 21.32
N LYS A 87 7.82 -15.10 22.06
CA LYS A 87 7.37 -14.94 23.44
C LYS A 87 8.59 -15.11 24.34
N ALA A 88 9.00 -14.06 25.06
CA ALA A 88 10.07 -14.22 26.03
C ALA A 88 9.56 -15.02 27.25
N SER A 89 10.52 -15.49 28.04
CA SER A 89 10.31 -16.30 29.24
C SER A 89 9.56 -15.54 30.34
N SER A 90 9.64 -14.19 30.34
CA SER A 90 8.90 -13.32 31.26
C SER A 90 7.55 -12.92 30.64
N ILE A 91 6.53 -12.74 31.50
CA ILE A 91 5.12 -12.57 31.09
C ILE A 91 4.87 -11.32 30.24
N ASN A 92 5.79 -10.35 30.26
CA ASN A 92 5.60 -9.02 29.65
C ASN A 92 6.62 -8.65 28.56
N GLU A 93 7.52 -9.55 28.18
CA GLU A 93 8.50 -9.29 27.13
C GLU A 93 8.07 -10.03 25.85
N HIS A 94 7.27 -9.37 25.03
CA HIS A 94 6.97 -9.85 23.70
C HIS A 94 7.90 -9.20 22.70
N GLN A 95 8.41 -9.99 21.77
CA GLN A 95 9.25 -9.48 20.69
C GLN A 95 8.70 -9.91 19.34
N VAL A 96 8.89 -9.04 18.35
CA VAL A 96 8.68 -9.36 16.95
C VAL A 96 9.97 -9.12 16.19
N GLU A 97 10.34 -10.11 15.38
CA GLU A 97 11.54 -10.07 14.56
C GLU A 97 11.17 -10.01 13.09
N ILE A 98 11.39 -8.85 12.47
CA ILE A 98 11.15 -8.61 11.05
C ILE A 98 12.28 -9.24 10.23
N LYS A 99 11.93 -10.18 9.35
CA LYS A 99 12.86 -10.94 8.50
C LYS A 99 12.90 -10.48 7.06
N SER A 100 11.78 -10.00 6.53
CA SER A 100 11.68 -9.49 5.16
C SER A 100 10.74 -8.30 5.07
N LEU A 101 11.07 -7.35 4.21
CA LEU A 101 10.29 -6.13 3.96
C LEU A 101 10.26 -5.83 2.45
N PRO A 102 9.21 -5.16 1.95
CA PRO A 102 9.24 -4.54 0.63
C PRO A 102 10.41 -3.55 0.47
N PRO A 103 11.05 -3.47 -0.70
CA PRO A 103 12.21 -2.59 -0.92
C PRO A 103 11.93 -1.13 -0.53
N SER A 104 10.76 -0.61 -0.90
CA SER A 104 10.34 0.75 -0.59
C SER A 104 10.25 1.05 0.91
N ILE A 105 10.05 0.04 1.75
CA ILE A 105 10.10 0.16 3.21
C ILE A 105 11.53 -0.03 3.71
N LEU A 106 12.23 -1.04 3.19
CA LEU A 106 13.59 -1.39 3.60
C LEU A 106 14.57 -0.23 3.44
N GLU A 107 14.46 0.54 2.35
CA GLU A 107 15.29 1.73 2.11
C GLU A 107 15.21 2.74 3.25
N ARG A 108 14.04 2.88 3.88
CA ARG A 108 13.82 3.78 5.03
C ARG A 108 14.38 3.24 6.35
N CYS A 109 14.56 1.93 6.44
CA CYS A 109 15.09 1.24 7.63
C CYS A 109 16.63 1.17 7.67
N ARG A 110 17.33 1.64 6.63
CA ARG A 110 18.81 1.67 6.56
C ARG A 110 19.45 2.91 7.21
N THR A 111 18.64 3.80 7.77
CA THR A 111 19.06 5.03 8.47
C THR A 111 19.27 4.76 9.96
#